data_AF-A0AAU0R6Y6-F1
#
_entry.id   AF-A0AAU0R6Y6-F1
#
_cell.length_a   1.000
_cell.length_b   1.000
_cell.length_c   1.000
_cell.angle_alpha   90.00
_cell.angle_beta   90.00
_cell.angle_gamma   90.00
#
_symmetry.space_group_name_H-M   'P 1'
#
loop_
_entity.id
_entity.type
_entity.pdbx_description
1 polymer ?
#
loop_
_entity_poly.entity_id
_entity_poly.type
_entity_poly.pdbx_seq_one_letter_code
_entity_poly.pdbx_strand_id
1 'polypeptide(L)'
;MGKLRLYILMGLFTLHTLSFDQLMKLPVLVMHYIEHRAQDGNLSVVEFLSMHYLGEDVNDGDQERDNQLPFKKVSTTTVHQVFIPFAKITNLKVQAVTNITIKYPELDDDRLPNPATSALFRPPRA
;
A
#
# COMPACT_ATOMS: atom_id res chain seq x y z
N MET A 1 2.57 -28.54 -29.23
CA MET A 1 1.26 -27.84 -29.09
C MET A 1 0.86 -27.52 -27.65
N GLY A 2 1.26 -28.28 -26.62
CA GLY A 2 0.86 -28.00 -25.22
C GLY A 2 1.30 -26.63 -24.68
N LYS A 3 2.51 -26.18 -25.01
CA LYS A 3 3.02 -24.86 -24.60
C LYS A 3 2.20 -23.69 -25.17
N LEU A 4 1.72 -23.80 -26.41
CA LEU A 4 0.88 -22.79 -27.04
C LEU A 4 -0.47 -22.65 -26.30
N ARG A 5 -1.09 -23.78 -25.96
CA ARG A 5 -2.35 -23.78 -25.18
C ARG A 5 -2.16 -23.12 -23.82
N LEU A 6 -1.03 -23.39 -23.16
CA LEU A 6 -0.69 -22.77 -21.88
C LEU A 6 -0.55 -21.25 -22.01
N TYR A 7 0.16 -20.74 -23.02
CA TYR A 7 0.29 -19.29 -23.24
C TYR A 7 -1.04 -18.62 -23.56
N ILE A 8 -1.91 -19.27 -24.35
CA ILE A 8 -3.26 -18.77 -24.63
C ILE A 8 -4.07 -18.68 -23.34
N LEU A 9 -4.04 -19.72 -22.50
CA LEU A 9 -4.80 -19.76 -21.25
C LEU A 9 -4.28 -18.72 -20.25
N MET A 10 -2.96 -18.52 -20.18
CA MET A 10 -2.32 -17.46 -19.39
C MET A 10 -2.73 -16.06 -19.88
N GLY A 11 -2.75 -15.85 -21.20
CA GLY A 11 -3.20 -14.59 -21.81
C GLY A 11 -4.66 -14.28 -21.48
N LEU A 12 -5.56 -15.26 -21.64
CA LEU A 12 -6.97 -15.10 -21.29
C LEU A 12 -7.17 -14.80 -19.80
N PHE A 13 -6.44 -15.49 -18.93
CA PHE A 13 -6.48 -15.25 -17.49
C PHE A 13 -6.02 -13.81 -17.17
N THR A 14 -4.88 -13.38 -17.71
CA THR A 14 -4.38 -12.02 -17.47
C THR A 14 -5.32 -10.93 -18.00
N LEU A 15 -5.87 -11.08 -19.20
CA LEU A 15 -6.85 -10.16 -19.77
C LEU A 15 -8.12 -10.06 -18.90
N HIS A 16 -8.58 -11.18 -18.36
CA HIS A 16 -9.73 -11.19 -17.45
C HIS A 16 -9.40 -10.52 -16.11
N THR A 17 -8.23 -10.79 -15.52
CA THR A 17 -7.79 -10.13 -14.28
C THR A 17 -7.63 -8.62 -14.43
N LEU A 18 -7.30 -8.14 -15.63
CA LEU A 18 -7.18 -6.71 -15.96
C LEU A 18 -8.53 -6.06 -16.31
N SER A 19 -9.64 -6.80 -16.20
CA SER A 19 -10.99 -6.31 -16.54
C SER A 19 -11.08 -5.75 -17.97
N PHE A 20 -10.44 -6.44 -18.92
CA PHE A 20 -10.43 -6.01 -20.33
C PHE A 20 -11.84 -5.92 -20.94
N ASP A 21 -12.80 -6.69 -20.42
CA ASP A 21 -14.22 -6.58 -20.76
C ASP A 21 -14.79 -5.18 -20.51
N GLN A 22 -14.30 -4.47 -19.48
CA GLN A 22 -14.70 -3.09 -19.22
C GLN A 22 -14.09 -2.14 -20.24
N LEU A 23 -12.85 -2.37 -20.69
CA LEU A 23 -12.23 -1.55 -21.76
C LEU A 23 -12.98 -1.70 -23.09
N MET A 24 -13.56 -2.87 -23.36
CA MET A 24 -14.39 -3.08 -24.55
C MET A 24 -15.69 -2.24 -24.56
N LYS A 25 -16.07 -1.64 -23.43
CA LYS A 25 -17.22 -0.71 -23.33
C LYS A 25 -16.84 0.76 -23.60
N LEU A 26 -15.56 1.08 -23.83
CA LEU A 26 -15.14 2.45 -24.17
C LEU A 26 -15.88 3.05 -25.38
N PRO A 27 -16.22 2.30 -26.45
CA PRO A 27 -17.03 2.86 -27.53
C PRO A 27 -18.41 3.34 -27.06
N VAL A 28 -19.03 2.64 -26.10
CA VAL A 28 -20.32 3.03 -25.51
C VAL A 28 -20.19 4.34 -24.75
N LEU A 29 -19.13 4.47 -23.93
CA LEU A 29 -18.81 5.72 -23.22
C LEU A 29 -18.66 6.91 -24.19
N VAL A 30 -17.96 6.70 -25.31
CA VAL A 30 -17.75 7.75 -26.32
C VAL A 30 -19.06 8.13 -27.00
N MET A 31 -19.89 7.15 -27.40
CA MET A 31 -21.20 7.46 -27.99
C MET A 31 -22.07 8.24 -27.02
N HIS A 32 -22.11 7.82 -25.76
CA HIS A 32 -22.92 8.48 -24.74
C HIS A 32 -22.44 9.91 -24.45
N TYR A 33 -21.13 10.14 -24.41
CA TYR A 33 -20.56 11.50 -24.35
C TYR A 33 -21.01 12.37 -25.53
N ILE A 34 -21.03 11.82 -26.75
CA ILE A 34 -21.47 12.55 -27.95
C ILE A 34 -22.96 12.93 -27.84
N GLU A 35 -23.80 12.05 -27.30
CA GLU A 35 -25.22 12.32 -27.08
C GLU A 35 -25.43 13.49 -26.10
N HIS A 36 -24.77 13.47 -24.94
CA HIS A 36 -24.88 14.58 -23.98
C HIS A 36 -24.27 15.87 -24.53
N ARG A 37 -23.17 15.79 -25.28
CA ARG A 37 -22.58 16.98 -25.93
C ARG A 37 -23.47 17.56 -27.04
N ALA A 38 -24.29 16.73 -27.68
CA ALA A 38 -25.28 17.21 -28.65
C ALA A 38 -26.44 17.96 -27.96
N GLN A 39 -26.76 17.61 -26.71
CA GLN A 39 -27.77 18.28 -25.90
C GLN A 39 -27.21 19.54 -25.22
N ASP A 40 -25.99 19.46 -24.69
CA ASP A 40 -25.23 20.55 -24.08
C ASP A 40 -23.90 20.74 -24.81
N GLY A 41 -23.88 21.71 -25.73
CA GLY A 41 -22.74 21.98 -26.61
C GLY A 41 -21.44 22.34 -25.90
N ASN A 42 -21.50 22.72 -24.62
CA ASN A 42 -20.32 23.10 -23.82
C ASN A 42 -19.85 22.01 -22.86
N LEU A 43 -20.50 20.83 -22.84
CA LEU A 43 -20.15 19.75 -21.93
C LEU A 43 -18.73 19.21 -22.20
N SER A 44 -17.85 19.41 -21.23
CA SER A 44 -16.51 18.82 -21.26
C SER A 44 -16.53 17.33 -20.91
N VAL A 45 -15.47 16.62 -21.31
CA VAL A 45 -15.31 15.20 -20.96
C VAL A 45 -15.22 15.00 -19.44
N VAL A 46 -14.59 15.93 -18.72
CA VAL A 46 -14.43 15.85 -17.26
C VAL A 46 -15.78 16.04 -16.56
N GLU A 47 -16.59 17.00 -17.02
CA GLU A 47 -17.95 17.20 -16.49
C GLU A 47 -18.84 15.98 -16.76
N PHE A 48 -18.77 15.42 -17.97
CA PHE A 48 -19.47 14.18 -18.32
C PHE A 48 -19.06 12.98 -17.45
N LEU A 49 -17.76 12.83 -17.15
CA LEU A 49 -17.31 11.78 -16.24
C LEU A 49 -17.74 12.08 -14.79
N SER A 50 -17.75 13.35 -14.39
CA SER A 50 -18.17 13.74 -13.05
C SER A 50 -19.63 13.43 -12.78
N MET A 51 -20.53 13.76 -13.70
CA MET A 51 -21.96 13.46 -13.54
C MET A 51 -22.21 11.95 -13.40
N HIS A 52 -21.50 11.11 -14.15
CA HIS A 52 -21.74 9.65 -14.15
C HIS A 52 -20.95 8.85 -13.11
N TYR A 53 -19.82 9.36 -12.59
CA TYR A 53 -18.93 8.59 -11.69
C TYR A 53 -18.71 9.21 -10.30
N LEU A 54 -19.05 10.49 -10.07
CA LEU A 54 -18.81 11.17 -8.79
C LEU A 54 -20.04 11.24 -7.85
N GLY A 55 -21.14 10.58 -8.19
CA GLY A 55 -22.14 10.13 -7.21
C GLY A 55 -23.50 10.83 -7.21
N GLU A 56 -23.68 11.93 -7.95
CA GLU A 56 -25.01 12.49 -8.21
C GLU A 56 -25.37 12.23 -9.67
N ASP A 57 -25.77 10.99 -9.94
CA ASP A 57 -26.43 10.66 -11.20
C ASP A 57 -27.68 11.53 -11.30
N VAL A 58 -27.72 12.38 -12.31
CA VAL A 58 -28.93 13.14 -12.64
C VAL A 58 -29.94 12.12 -13.15
N ASN A 59 -31.08 11.99 -12.49
CA ASN A 59 -32.14 11.11 -12.95
C ASN A 59 -32.84 11.74 -14.16
N ASP A 60 -32.23 11.61 -15.33
CA ASP A 60 -32.73 12.07 -16.63
C ASP A 60 -33.44 10.95 -17.43
N GLY A 61 -33.55 9.75 -16.83
CA GLY A 61 -34.23 8.58 -17.40
C GLY A 61 -33.33 7.67 -18.23
N ASP A 62 -32.01 7.86 -18.23
CA ASP A 62 -31.07 7.06 -19.03
C ASP A 62 -30.37 5.92 -18.25
N GLN A 63 -30.86 5.60 -17.05
CA GLN A 63 -30.26 4.65 -16.12
C GLN A 63 -29.86 3.29 -16.77
N GLU A 64 -30.60 2.82 -17.77
CA GLU A 64 -30.25 1.61 -18.52
C GLU A 64 -28.99 1.76 -19.40
N ARG A 65 -28.77 2.94 -19.99
CA ARG A 65 -27.55 3.28 -20.72
C ARG A 65 -26.36 3.44 -19.78
N ASP A 66 -26.58 4.12 -18.66
CA ASP A 66 -25.57 4.31 -17.63
C ASP A 66 -24.98 3.01 -17.10
N ASN A 67 -25.85 2.04 -16.92
CA ASN A 67 -25.46 0.69 -16.49
C ASN A 67 -24.55 -0.04 -17.51
N GLN A 68 -24.46 0.44 -18.74
CA GLN A 68 -23.59 -0.09 -19.79
C GLN A 68 -22.21 0.58 -19.80
N LEU A 69 -22.01 1.66 -19.04
CA LEU A 69 -20.73 2.36 -18.98
C LEU A 69 -19.64 1.48 -18.34
N PRO A 70 -18.38 1.65 -18.78
CA PRO A 70 -17.25 0.91 -18.20
C PRO A 70 -17.13 1.21 -16.71
N PHE A 71 -16.91 0.19 -15.89
CA PHE A 71 -16.69 0.32 -14.44
C PHE A 71 -17.83 0.97 -13.63
N LYS A 72 -19.02 1.24 -14.21
CA LYS A 72 -20.17 1.77 -13.46
C LYS A 72 -20.75 0.74 -12.47
N LYS A 73 -20.70 -0.55 -12.81
CA LYS A 73 -21.09 -1.67 -11.94
C LYS A 73 -19.94 -2.62 -11.69
N VAL A 74 -19.75 -2.99 -10.43
CA VAL A 74 -18.88 -4.10 -10.04
C VAL A 74 -19.71 -5.37 -10.05
N SER A 75 -19.39 -6.29 -10.97
CA SER A 75 -20.00 -7.62 -10.99
C SER A 75 -19.37 -8.47 -9.87
N THR A 76 -20.20 -9.13 -9.07
CA THR A 76 -19.74 -10.11 -8.06
C THR A 76 -19.03 -11.31 -8.69
N THR A 77 -19.18 -11.53 -10.00
CA THR A 77 -18.52 -12.60 -10.74
C THR A 77 -17.08 -12.24 -11.11
N THR A 78 -16.70 -10.95 -11.10
CA THR A 78 -15.35 -10.51 -11.46
C THR A 78 -14.45 -10.55 -10.24
N VAL A 79 -13.53 -11.53 -10.20
CA VAL A 79 -12.52 -11.63 -9.13
C VAL A 79 -11.37 -10.66 -9.44
N HIS A 80 -11.44 -9.46 -8.87
CA HIS A 80 -10.31 -8.52 -8.90
C HIS A 80 -9.22 -9.00 -7.94
N GLN A 81 -8.22 -9.70 -8.45
CA GLN A 81 -7.09 -10.16 -7.64
C GLN A 81 -6.03 -9.05 -7.54
N VAL A 82 -5.95 -8.40 -6.37
CA VAL A 82 -4.84 -7.50 -6.06
C VAL A 82 -3.64 -8.37 -5.64
N PHE A 83 -2.60 -8.42 -6.48
CA PHE A 83 -1.38 -9.12 -6.13
C PHE A 83 -0.57 -8.29 -5.13
N ILE A 84 -0.65 -8.63 -3.85
CA ILE A 84 0.24 -8.08 -2.83
C ILE A 84 1.51 -8.97 -2.83
N PRO A 85 2.69 -8.44 -3.20
CA PRO A 85 3.90 -9.23 -3.13
C PRO A 85 4.14 -9.65 -1.69
N PHE A 86 4.29 -10.96 -1.45
CA PHE A 86 4.65 -11.47 -0.13
C PHE A 86 5.92 -10.78 0.36
N ALA A 87 5.86 -10.20 1.57
CA ALA A 87 7.01 -9.57 2.19
C ALA A 87 8.17 -10.57 2.23
N LYS A 88 9.30 -10.21 1.62
CA LYS A 88 10.52 -11.02 1.74
C LYS A 88 11.02 -10.90 3.17
N ILE A 89 10.85 -11.96 3.97
CA ILE A 89 11.48 -12.08 5.28
C ILE A 89 12.99 -12.11 5.06
N THR A 90 13.67 -11.02 5.41
CA THR A 90 15.13 -10.98 5.42
C THR A 90 15.59 -11.47 6.78
N ASN A 91 16.31 -12.59 6.80
CA ASN A 91 16.96 -13.06 8.02
C ASN A 91 18.16 -12.17 8.29
N LEU A 92 18.04 -11.25 9.25
CA LEU A 92 19.17 -10.46 9.73
C LEU A 92 20.13 -11.38 10.48
N LYS A 93 21.34 -11.57 9.93
CA LYS A 93 22.42 -12.26 10.65
C LYS A 93 22.92 -11.31 11.73
N VAL A 94 22.41 -11.46 12.95
CA VAL A 94 22.95 -10.77 14.12
C VAL A 94 24.40 -11.24 14.32
N GLN A 95 25.37 -10.33 14.15
CA GLN A 95 26.74 -10.61 14.55
C GLN A 95 26.78 -10.73 16.07
N ALA A 96 27.38 -11.81 16.57
CA ALA A 96 27.62 -11.97 18.00
C ALA A 96 28.52 -10.82 18.48
N VAL A 97 28.03 -10.06 19.46
CA VAL A 97 28.84 -9.04 20.14
C VAL A 97 29.90 -9.78 20.94
N THR A 98 31.18 -9.54 20.64
CA THR A 98 32.27 -9.97 21.52
C THR A 98 32.22 -9.12 22.78
N ASN A 99 31.92 -9.76 23.91
CA ASN A 99 32.04 -9.12 25.22
C ASN A 99 33.50 -8.72 25.44
N ILE A 100 33.78 -7.42 25.34
CA ILE A 100 35.07 -6.86 25.72
C ILE A 100 35.15 -6.81 27.24
N THR A 101 35.98 -7.67 27.83
CA THR A 101 36.31 -7.60 29.26
C THR A 101 37.19 -6.38 29.50
N ILE A 102 36.60 -5.30 30.01
CA ILE A 102 37.34 -4.12 30.45
C ILE A 102 38.00 -4.45 31.79
N LYS A 103 39.33 -4.50 31.83
CA LYS A 103 40.09 -4.52 33.09
C LYS A 103 40.22 -3.09 33.59
N TYR A 104 39.50 -2.74 34.65
CA TYR A 104 39.71 -1.48 35.35
C TYR A 104 41.02 -1.56 36.15
N PRO A 105 41.76 -0.44 36.28
CA PRO A 105 42.89 -0.40 37.19
C PRO A 105 42.39 -0.66 38.62
N GLU A 106 43.12 -1.49 39.35
CA GLU A 106 42.88 -1.72 40.77
C GLU A 106 43.17 -0.41 41.53
N LEU A 107 42.21 0.03 42.35
CA LEU A 107 42.37 1.26 43.13
C LEU A 107 43.39 0.98 44.25
N ASP A 108 44.44 1.80 44.31
CA ASP A 108 45.44 1.76 45.37
C ASP A 108 44.87 2.46 46.61
N ASP A 109 44.21 1.69 47.47
CA ASP A 109 43.61 2.18 48.72
C ASP A 109 44.65 2.80 49.66
N ASP A 110 45.93 2.42 49.57
CA ASP A 110 47.01 2.95 50.43
C ASP A 110 47.36 4.41 50.09
N ARG A 111 46.96 4.90 48.91
CA ARG A 111 47.18 6.28 48.47
C ARG A 111 45.97 7.18 48.67
N LEU A 112 44.85 6.65 49.19
CA LEU A 112 43.67 7.45 49.44
C LEU A 112 43.85 8.26 50.73
N PRO A 113 43.67 9.60 50.70
CA PRO A 113 43.72 10.40 51.92
C PRO A 113 42.59 9.96 52.84
N ASN A 114 42.91 9.60 54.08
CA ASN A 114 41.92 9.13 55.05
C ASN A 114 40.87 10.24 55.34
N PRO A 115 39.60 10.06 54.92
CA PRO A 115 38.57 11.09 55.06
C PRO A 115 38.15 11.30 56.51
N ALA A 116 38.48 10.39 57.43
CA ALA A 116 38.17 10.49 58.84
C ALA A 116 39.14 11.43 59.62
N THR A 117 40.17 11.97 58.95
CA THR A 117 41.09 12.94 59.58
C THR A 117 40.41 14.23 60.00
N SER A 118 39.30 14.63 59.37
CA SER A 118 38.48 15.79 59.75
C SER A 118 37.17 15.43 60.49
N ALA A 119 36.89 14.14 60.70
CA ALA A 119 35.65 13.71 61.35
C ALA A 119 35.67 14.01 62.86
N LEU A 120 34.61 14.70 63.32
CA LEU A 120 34.36 15.05 64.73
C LEU A 120 34.00 13.85 65.60
N PHE A 121 33.38 12.82 65.01
CA PHE A 121 33.07 11.56 65.69
C PHE A 121 34.06 10.50 65.24
N ARG A 122 34.97 10.11 66.14
CA ARG A 122 35.94 9.03 65.89
C ARG A 122 35.68 7.89 66.86
N PRO A 123 35.77 6.63 66.42
CA PRO A 123 35.69 5.50 67.33
C PRO A 123 36.84 5.55 68.36
N PRO A 124 36.63 5.06 69.59
CA PRO A 124 37.67 5.05 70.62
C PRO A 124 38.84 4.16 70.16
N ARG A 125 40.07 4.67 70.34
CA ARG A 125 41.29 3.92 70.07
C ARG A 125 41.61 3.04 71.28
N ALA A 126 42.01 1.80 71.05
CA ALA A 126 42.64 0.94 72.05
C ALA A 126 44.14 1.27 72.15
#